data_AF-A0A258SLY0-F1
#
_entry.id   AF-A0A258SLY0-F1
#
_cell.length_a   1.000
_cell.length_b   1.000
_cell.length_c   1.000
_cell.angle_alpha   90.00
_cell.angle_beta   90.00
_cell.angle_gamma   90.00
#
_symmetry.space_group_name_H-M   'P 1'
#
loop_
_entity.id
_entity.type
_entity.pdbx_description
1 polymer ?
#
loop_
_entity_poly.entity_id
_entity_poly.type
_entity_poly.pdbx_seq_one_letter_code
_entity_poly.pdbx_strand_id
1 'polypeptide(L)'
;MRKLHHVAAACAISAIMLSGSVLAQAPTTAAATPVKEETGKDIAFNRTKGNCLACHAMPTVPDAESTGTYGPPLIAMSARFPDKAK
;
A
#
# COMPACT_ATOMS: atom_id res chain seq x y z
N MET A 1 29.25 14.70 40.51
CA MET A 1 27.89 14.76 41.08
C MET A 1 26.83 15.17 40.05
N ARG A 2 26.82 16.40 39.48
CA ARG A 2 25.78 16.82 38.51
C ARG A 2 25.63 15.91 37.28
N LYS A 3 26.73 15.45 36.67
CA LYS A 3 26.67 14.56 35.48
C LYS A 3 26.04 13.19 35.79
N LEU A 4 26.25 12.62 36.99
CA LEU A 4 25.59 11.38 37.41
C LEU A 4 24.08 11.56 37.61
N HIS A 5 23.64 12.72 38.10
CA HIS A 5 22.22 13.01 38.30
C HIS A 5 21.48 13.19 36.96
N HIS A 6 22.16 13.72 35.93
CA HIS A 6 21.59 13.85 34.58
C HIS A 6 21.46 12.49 33.87
N VAL A 7 22.43 11.59 34.07
CA VAL A 7 22.37 10.22 33.52
C VAL A 7 21.28 9.40 34.20
N ALA A 8 21.11 9.52 35.53
CA ALA A 8 20.04 8.85 36.25
C ALA A 8 18.64 9.35 35.84
N ALA A 9 18.47 10.66 35.63
CA ALA A 9 17.22 11.24 35.16
C ALA A 9 16.87 10.81 33.72
N ALA A 10 17.85 10.76 32.81
CA ALA A 10 17.64 10.32 31.43
C ALA A 10 17.19 8.85 31.35
N CYS A 11 17.75 7.96 32.17
CA CYS A 11 17.33 6.56 32.21
C CYS A 11 15.91 6.36 32.78
N ALA A 12 15.51 7.17 33.77
CA ALA A 12 14.17 7.11 34.34
C ALA A 12 13.08 7.57 33.36
N ILE A 13 13.38 8.57 32.53
CA ILE A 13 12.45 9.07 31.49
C ILE A 13 12.26 8.02 30.38
N SER A 14 13.34 7.33 29.97
CA SER A 14 13.26 6.25 28.97
C SER A 14 12.46 5.03 29.45
N ALA A 15 12.51 4.70 30.75
CA ALA A 15 11.75 3.59 31.31
C ALA A 15 10.24 3.85 31.34
N ILE A 16 9.81 5.10 31.58
CA ILE A 16 8.40 5.48 31.63
C ILE A 16 7.76 5.47 30.23
N MET A 17 8.51 5.84 29.18
CA MET A 17 8.01 5.84 27.80
C MET A 17 7.83 4.43 27.20
N LEU A 18 8.50 3.41 27.75
CA LEU A 18 8.41 2.04 27.23
C LEU A 18 7.24 1.24 27.82
N SER A 19 6.69 1.66 28.97
CA SER A 19 5.60 0.94 29.64
C SER A 19 4.19 1.30 29.14
N GLY A 20 4.03 2.40 28.38
CA GLY A 20 2.73 2.91 27.94
C GLY A 20 2.10 2.18 26.74
N SER A 21 2.87 1.37 26.02
CA SER A 21 2.47 0.85 24.69
C SER A 21 1.83 -0.55 24.70
N VAL A 22 1.69 -1.21 25.85
CA VAL A 22 1.32 -2.64 25.92
C VAL A 22 -0.20 -2.89 26.09
N LEU A 23 -1.00 -1.88 26.44
CA LEU A 23 -2.42 -2.06 26.76
C LEU A 23 -3.40 -1.83 25.60
N ALA A 24 -2.93 -1.53 24.38
CA ALA A 24 -3.80 -1.17 23.25
C ALA A 24 -4.19 -2.34 22.33
N GLN A 25 -3.65 -3.55 22.51
CA GLN A 25 -3.92 -4.69 21.61
C GLN A 25 -5.06 -5.59 22.15
N ALA A 26 -6.24 -5.04 22.36
CA ALA A 26 -7.44 -5.89 22.45
C ALA A 26 -7.76 -6.40 21.04
N PRO A 27 -7.94 -7.72 20.81
CA PRO A 27 -8.37 -8.23 19.52
C PRO A 27 -9.80 -7.77 19.31
N THR A 28 -9.98 -6.74 18.48
CA THR A 28 -11.29 -6.44 17.91
C THR A 28 -11.62 -7.60 16.99
N THR A 29 -12.53 -8.47 17.41
CA THR A 29 -13.24 -9.38 16.50
C THR A 29 -14.13 -8.52 15.62
N ALA A 30 -13.51 -7.83 14.66
CA ALA A 30 -14.23 -7.19 13.58
C ALA A 30 -15.01 -8.29 12.87
N ALA A 31 -16.34 -8.20 12.92
CA ALA A 31 -17.20 -8.93 12.01
C ALA A 31 -16.59 -8.81 10.62
N ALA A 32 -16.37 -9.93 9.93
CA ALA A 32 -15.74 -9.95 8.62
C ALA A 32 -16.61 -9.14 7.65
N THR A 33 -16.31 -7.83 7.54
CA THR A 33 -16.81 -7.00 6.46
C THR A 33 -16.38 -7.71 5.19
N PRO A 34 -17.30 -8.01 4.25
CA PRO A 34 -16.91 -8.67 3.02
C PRO A 34 -15.81 -7.83 2.36
N VAL A 35 -14.59 -8.38 2.35
CA VAL A 35 -13.45 -7.74 1.72
C VAL A 35 -13.75 -7.76 0.24
N LYS A 36 -14.03 -6.59 -0.34
CA LYS A 36 -14.20 -6.46 -1.78
C LYS A 36 -12.95 -7.04 -2.45
N GLU A 37 -13.13 -8.04 -3.30
CA GLU A 37 -12.04 -8.56 -4.12
C GLU A 37 -11.48 -7.43 -4.98
N GLU A 38 -10.16 -7.31 -4.98
CA GLU A 38 -9.48 -6.30 -5.76
C GLU A 38 -9.49 -6.68 -7.23
N THR A 39 -9.96 -5.76 -8.07
CA THR A 39 -10.00 -5.99 -9.52
C THR A 39 -8.65 -5.69 -10.16
N GLY A 40 -8.42 -6.22 -11.37
CA GLY A 40 -7.23 -5.85 -12.16
C GLY A 40 -7.15 -4.34 -12.43
N LYS A 41 -8.30 -3.65 -12.57
CA LYS A 41 -8.32 -2.19 -12.74
C LYS A 41 -7.86 -1.47 -11.47
N ASP A 42 -8.31 -1.91 -10.31
CA ASP A 42 -7.90 -1.34 -9.02
C ASP A 42 -6.37 -1.42 -8.85
N ILE A 43 -5.74 -2.51 -9.27
CA ILE A 43 -4.28 -2.67 -9.25
C ILE A 43 -3.62 -1.75 -10.29
N ALA A 44 -4.13 -1.78 -11.53
CA ALA A 44 -3.51 -1.08 -12.65
C ALA A 44 -3.53 0.45 -12.50
N PHE A 45 -4.58 1.00 -11.89
CA PHE A 45 -4.77 2.44 -11.77
C PHE A 45 -4.17 2.99 -10.47
N ASN A 46 -3.85 2.13 -9.51
CA ASN A 46 -3.31 2.55 -8.24
C ASN A 46 -1.81 2.89 -8.34
N ARG A 47 -1.46 4.12 -7.96
CA ARG A 47 -0.10 4.68 -7.97
C ARG A 47 0.89 3.94 -7.06
N THR A 48 0.44 3.33 -5.97
CA THR A 48 1.29 2.55 -5.05
C THR A 48 1.31 1.05 -5.37
N LYS A 49 0.57 0.63 -6.41
CA LYS A 49 0.54 -0.75 -6.92
C LYS A 49 1.08 -0.80 -8.34
N GLY A 50 0.23 -1.07 -9.32
CA GLY A 50 0.65 -1.24 -10.72
C GLY A 50 1.07 0.06 -11.39
N ASN A 51 0.40 1.17 -11.08
CA ASN A 51 0.65 2.50 -11.66
C ASN A 51 0.79 2.48 -13.20
N CYS A 52 0.04 1.61 -13.87
CA CYS A 52 0.27 1.26 -15.27
C CYS A 52 0.03 2.46 -16.20
N LEU A 53 -0.93 3.32 -15.85
CA LEU A 53 -1.26 4.53 -16.61
C LEU A 53 -0.10 5.54 -16.68
N ALA A 54 0.84 5.49 -15.74
CA ALA A 54 2.02 6.36 -15.80
C ALA A 54 2.87 6.14 -17.05
N CYS A 55 2.85 4.92 -17.60
CA CYS A 55 3.64 4.56 -18.78
C CYS A 55 2.77 4.25 -20.01
N HIS A 56 1.58 3.70 -19.82
CA HIS A 56 0.76 3.16 -20.91
C HIS A 56 -0.63 3.81 -21.00
N ALA A 57 -1.08 4.06 -22.23
CA ALA A 57 -2.49 4.34 -22.50
C ALA A 57 -3.34 3.06 -22.50
N MET A 58 -4.60 3.15 -22.05
CA MET A 58 -5.59 2.06 -22.12
C MET A 58 -6.87 2.53 -22.81
N PRO A 59 -6.87 2.70 -24.15
CA PRO A 59 -7.91 3.45 -24.87
C PRO A 59 -9.28 2.74 -24.92
N THR A 60 -9.37 1.48 -24.51
CA THR A 60 -10.64 0.75 -24.39
C THR A 60 -11.27 0.88 -23.00
N VAL A 61 -10.62 1.59 -22.07
CA VAL A 61 -11.08 1.80 -20.69
C VAL A 61 -11.44 3.28 -20.54
N PRO A 62 -12.73 3.64 -20.46
CA PRO A 62 -13.17 5.04 -20.57
C PRO A 62 -12.66 5.99 -19.48
N ASP A 63 -12.25 5.46 -18.32
CA ASP A 63 -11.73 6.26 -17.20
C ASP A 63 -10.19 6.20 -17.08
N ALA A 64 -9.49 5.67 -18.09
CA ALA A 64 -8.04 5.67 -18.17
C ALA A 64 -7.52 7.04 -18.65
N GLU A 65 -7.43 7.98 -17.70
CA GLU A 65 -7.02 9.36 -17.97
C GLU A 65 -5.56 9.64 -17.61
N SER A 66 -5.03 10.77 -18.12
CA SER A 66 -3.67 11.24 -17.80
C SER A 66 -2.58 10.19 -18.06
N THR A 67 -2.71 9.47 -19.17
CA THR A 67 -1.85 8.33 -19.49
C THR A 67 -0.51 8.76 -20.07
N GLY A 68 0.55 8.04 -19.74
CA GLY A 68 1.86 8.19 -20.35
C GLY A 68 1.96 7.55 -21.74
N THR A 69 3.00 7.95 -22.46
CA THR A 69 3.34 7.44 -23.80
C THR A 69 4.73 6.80 -23.84
N TYR A 70 5.28 6.44 -22.68
CA TYR A 70 6.58 5.76 -22.58
C TYR A 70 6.49 4.31 -23.07
N GLY A 71 5.37 3.64 -22.79
CA GLY A 71 5.05 2.31 -23.28
C GLY A 71 3.97 2.34 -24.38
N PRO A 72 3.83 1.25 -25.14
CA PRO A 72 2.76 1.14 -26.14
C PRO A 72 1.38 1.09 -25.46
N PRO A 73 0.32 1.49 -26.17
CA PRO A 73 -1.04 1.37 -25.64
C PRO A 73 -1.43 -0.10 -25.40
N LEU A 74 -2.12 -0.36 -24.30
CA LEU A 74 -2.58 -1.70 -23.91
C LEU A 74 -3.90 -2.03 -24.62
N ILE A 75 -3.83 -2.30 -25.92
CA ILE A 75 -4.97 -2.68 -26.77
C ILE A 75 -4.95 -4.18 -27.07
N ALA A 76 -6.09 -4.84 -26.91
CA ALA A 76 -6.29 -6.25 -27.24
C ALA A 76 -5.25 -7.19 -26.58
N MET A 77 -4.90 -6.93 -25.31
CA MET A 77 -3.85 -7.68 -24.59
C MET A 77 -4.10 -9.19 -24.60
N SER A 78 -5.33 -9.65 -24.36
CA SER A 78 -5.64 -11.08 -24.29
C SER A 78 -5.46 -11.83 -25.62
N ALA A 79 -5.63 -11.14 -26.76
CA ALA A 79 -5.38 -11.73 -28.07
C ALA A 79 -3.89 -11.84 -28.39
N ARG A 80 -3.10 -10.89 -27.88
CA ARG A 80 -1.63 -10.84 -28.04
C ARG A 80 -0.91 -11.78 -27.07
N PHE A 81 -1.48 -11.92 -25.88
CA PHE A 81 -0.95 -12.71 -24.77
C PHE A 81 -2.08 -13.61 -24.24
N PRO A 82 -2.35 -14.73 -24.92
CA PRO A 82 -3.33 -15.69 -24.43
C PRO A 82 -2.92 -16.26 -23.08
N ASP A 83 -3.92 -16.74 -22.33
CA ASP A 83 -3.70 -17.40 -21.06
C ASP A 83 -2.77 -18.61 -21.26
N LYS A 84 -1.66 -18.64 -20.52
CA LYS A 84 -0.65 -19.71 -20.65
C LYS A 84 -1.13 -21.04 -20.10
N ALA A 85 -2.14 -21.02 -19.23
CA ALA A 85 -2.72 -22.23 -18.65
C ALA A 85 -3.82 -22.84 -19.53
N LYS A 86 -4.17 -22.18 -20.64
CA LYS A 86 -5.17 -22.65 -21.62
C LYS A 86 -4.52 -23.01 -22.94
#